data_AF-A0A2K9HAF9-F1
#
_entry.id   AF-A0A2K9HAF9-F1
#
_cell.length_a   1.000
_cell.length_b   1.000
_cell.length_c   1.000
_cell.angle_alpha   90.00
_cell.angle_beta   90.00
_cell.angle_gamma   90.00
#
_symmetry.space_group_name_H-M   'P 1'
#
loop_
_entity.id
_entity.type
_entity.pdbx_description
1 polymer ?
#
loop_
_entity_poly.entity_id
_entity_poly.type
_entity_poly.pdbx_seq_one_letter_code
_entity_poly.pdbx_strand_id
1 'polypeptide(L)' 'MNKKELAKQLLSMGISPHEYSLEGSIATWDTIVLVEDYSMWKVLYIDEHGNQNELASFKTEDDACKFIYNEFR' A
#
# COMPACT_ATOMS: atom_id res chain seq x y z
N MET A 1 -13.23 1.45 -2.71
CA MET A 1 -12.09 2.37 -2.60
C MET A 1 -11.18 2.13 -3.77
N ASN A 2 -10.52 3.17 -4.23
CA ASN A 2 -9.47 3.10 -5.24
C ASN A 2 -8.24 3.82 -4.69
N LYS A 3 -7.11 3.74 -5.38
CA LYS A 3 -5.84 4.37 -4.98
C LYS A 3 -5.98 5.86 -4.65
N LYS A 4 -6.78 6.61 -5.42
CA LYS A 4 -6.97 8.06 -5.23
C LYS A 4 -7.75 8.36 -3.94
N GLU A 5 -8.78 7.58 -3.67
CA GLU A 5 -9.59 7.72 -2.46
C GLU A 5 -8.80 7.29 -1.21
N LEU A 6 -7.98 6.24 -1.32
CA LEU A 6 -7.06 5.84 -0.25
C LEU A 6 -6.06 6.95 0.07
N ALA A 7 -5.39 7.50 -0.95
CA ALA A 7 -4.41 8.58 -0.76
C ALA A 7 -5.01 9.81 -0.06
N LYS A 8 -6.25 10.20 -0.39
CA LYS A 8 -6.94 11.29 0.31
C LYS A 8 -7.22 10.95 1.78
N GLN A 9 -7.63 9.71 2.06
CA GLN A 9 -7.92 9.28 3.43
C GLN A 9 -6.66 9.23 4.29
N LEU A 10 -5.56 8.66 3.77
CA LEU A 10 -4.27 8.63 4.46
C LEU A 10 -3.74 10.05 4.72
N LEU A 11 -3.83 10.94 3.72
CA LEU A 11 -3.46 12.34 3.91
C LEU A 11 -4.31 13.04 4.98
N SER A 12 -5.61 12.74 5.05
CA SER A 12 -6.51 13.27 6.08
C SER A 12 -6.22 12.71 7.49
N MET A 13 -5.53 11.57 7.58
CA MET A 13 -5.04 10.99 8.84
C MET A 13 -3.68 11.58 9.26
N GLY A 14 -3.07 12.41 8.41
CA GLY A 14 -1.73 12.96 8.63
C GLY A 14 -0.60 12.05 8.14
N ILE A 15 -0.93 10.96 7.44
CA ILE A 15 0.06 10.04 6.87
C ILE A 15 0.60 10.63 5.59
N SER A 16 1.92 10.71 5.52
CA SER A 16 2.60 11.32 4.39
C SER A 16 2.62 10.37 3.19
N PRO A 17 2.48 10.87 1.94
CA PRO A 17 2.69 10.07 0.73
C PRO A 17 4.08 9.44 0.61
N HIS A 18 5.02 9.79 1.52
CA HIS A 18 6.34 9.17 1.62
C HIS A 18 6.36 7.89 2.48
N GLU A 19 5.28 7.60 3.21
CA GLU A 19 5.18 6.42 4.08
C GLU A 19 4.53 5.21 3.40
N TYR A 20 3.96 5.41 2.20
CA TYR A 20 3.33 4.34 1.42
C TYR A 20 3.54 4.56 -0.08
N SER A 21 3.38 3.50 -0.87
CA SER A 21 3.37 3.58 -2.33
C SER A 21 2.20 2.80 -2.93
N LEU A 22 1.32 3.51 -3.64
CA LEU A 22 0.17 2.89 -4.32
C LEU A 22 0.41 2.59 -5.80
N GLU A 23 1.50 3.11 -6.37
CA GLU A 23 1.82 3.00 -7.80
C GLU A 23 2.88 1.90 -8.06
N GLY A 24 3.28 1.14 -7.04
CA GLY A 24 4.32 0.10 -7.14
C GLY A 24 5.75 0.64 -7.17
N SER A 25 5.95 1.96 -7.16
CA SER A 25 7.27 2.58 -7.06
C SER A 25 7.74 2.53 -5.61
N ILE A 26 8.85 1.86 -5.30
CA ILE A 26 9.42 1.92 -3.94
C ILE A 26 9.86 3.36 -3.68
N ALA A 27 9.12 4.09 -2.86
CA ALA A 27 9.39 5.49 -2.56
C ALA A 27 10.50 5.62 -1.50
N THR A 28 10.55 4.66 -0.57
CA THR A 28 11.35 4.69 0.66
C THR A 28 11.51 3.27 1.22
N TRP A 29 12.43 3.09 2.17
CA TRP A 29 12.48 1.89 3.02
C TRP A 29 11.49 2.05 4.18
N ASP A 30 11.12 0.97 4.85
CA ASP A 30 10.10 0.96 5.92
C ASP A 30 8.74 1.46 5.43
N THR A 31 8.23 0.86 4.34
CA THR A 31 7.01 1.36 3.67
C THR A 31 6.10 0.25 3.19
N ILE A 32 4.79 0.54 3.13
CA ILE A 32 3.77 -0.32 2.55
C ILE A 32 3.62 0.00 1.06
N VAL A 33 3.73 -1.02 0.20
CA VAL A 33 3.64 -0.92 -1.25
C VAL A 33 2.48 -1.77 -1.77
N LEU A 34 1.62 -1.15 -2.57
CA LEU A 34 0.62 -1.85 -3.36
C LEU A 34 1.21 -2.19 -4.73
N VAL A 35 1.19 -3.47 -5.08
CA VAL A 35 1.69 -3.99 -6.36
C VAL A 35 0.55 -4.67 -7.10
N GLU A 36 0.38 -4.32 -8.38
CA GLU A 36 -0.49 -5.05 -9.29
C GLU A 36 0.32 -6.18 -9.95
N ASP A 37 -0.07 -7.42 -9.70
CA ASP A 37 0.55 -8.62 -10.25
C ASP A 37 -0.48 -9.37 -11.11
N TYR A 38 -0.47 -9.06 -12.42
CA TYR A 38 -1.36 -9.57 -13.46
C TYR A 38 -2.87 -9.38 -13.20
N SER A 39 -3.43 -10.14 -12.27
CA SER A 39 -4.86 -10.19 -11.93
C SER A 39 -5.10 -10.13 -10.43
N MET A 40 -4.07 -9.84 -9.66
CA MET A 40 -4.13 -9.72 -8.21
C MET A 40 -3.43 -8.44 -7.75
N TRP A 41 -3.85 -7.98 -6.59
CA TRP A 41 -3.32 -6.83 -5.88
C TRP A 41 -2.62 -7.33 -4.64
N LYS A 42 -1.30 -7.17 -4.59
CA LYS A 42 -0.45 -7.58 -3.48
C LYS A 42 -0.10 -6.37 -2.62
N VAL A 43 -0.19 -6.53 -1.31
CA VAL A 43 0.27 -5.55 -0.35
C VAL A 43 1.57 -6.07 0.23
N LEU A 44 2.65 -5.36 -0.02
CA LEU A 44 3.99 -5.69 0.44
C LEU A 44 4.44 -4.67 1.47
N TYR A 45 5.17 -5.11 2.48
CA TYR A 45 5.93 -4.25 3.37
C TYR A 45 7.42 -4.39 3.03
N ILE A 46 8.08 -3.26 2.77
CA ILE A 46 9.51 -3.20 2.51
C ILE A 46 10.19 -2.76 3.79
N ASP A 47 11.03 -3.62 4.37
CA ASP A 47 11.78 -3.28 5.59
C ASP A 47 12.97 -2.34 5.32
N GLU A 48 13.66 -1.92 6.39
CA GLU A 48 14.84 -1.04 6.34
C GLU A 48 16.05 -1.64 5.59
N HIS A 49 16.07 -2.96 5.42
CA HIS A 49 17.10 -3.70 4.68
C HIS A 49 16.68 -3.98 3.23
N GLY A 50 15.46 -3.63 2.86
CA GLY A 50 14.89 -3.85 1.55
C GLY A 50 14.30 -5.22 1.31
N ASN A 51 14.10 -6.01 2.35
CA ASN A 51 13.36 -7.26 2.20
C ASN A 51 11.88 -6.94 1.98
N GLN A 52 11.30 -7.60 0.98
CA GLN A 52 9.88 -7.48 0.67
C GLN A 52 9.13 -8.59 1.40
N ASN A 53 8.20 -8.21 2.26
CA ASN A 53 7.33 -9.13 2.98
C ASN A 53 5.91 -8.99 2.43
N GLU A 54 5.34 -10.06 1.86
CA GLU A 54 3.93 -10.04 1.46
C GLU A 54 3.05 -10.05 2.72
N LEU A 55 2.28 -8.99 2.91
CA LEU A 55 1.30 -8.88 4.00
C LEU A 55 -0.01 -9.58 3.62
N ALA A 56 -0.48 -9.33 2.40
CA ALA A 56 -1.73 -9.88 1.89
C ALA A 56 -1.83 -9.77 0.36
N SER A 57 -2.72 -10.58 -0.23
CA SER A 57 -3.06 -10.52 -1.66
C SER A 57 -4.57 -10.60 -1.88
N PHE A 58 -5.04 -9.85 -2.88
CA PHE A 58 -6.46 -9.63 -3.15
C PHE A 58 -6.77 -9.73 -4.63
N LYS A 59 -8.02 -10.03 -4.98
CA LYS A 59 -8.48 -10.06 -6.37
C LYS A 59 -8.85 -8.68 -6.91
N THR A 60 -9.10 -7.71 -6.03
CA THR A 60 -9.58 -6.39 -6.41
C THR A 60 -8.74 -5.29 -5.77
N GLU A 61 -8.61 -4.16 -6.47
CA GLU A 61 -7.96 -2.95 -5.96
C GLU A 61 -8.66 -2.45 -4.69
N ASP A 62 -10.00 -2.57 -4.65
CA ASP A 62 -10.83 -2.14 -3.54
C ASP A 62 -10.48 -2.84 -2.22
N ASP A 63 -10.38 -4.17 -2.25
CA ASP A 63 -10.03 -4.95 -1.07
C ASP A 63 -8.60 -4.65 -0.58
N ALA A 64 -7.65 -4.55 -1.51
CA ALA A 64 -6.27 -4.22 -1.18
C ALA A 64 -6.14 -2.81 -0.59
N CYS A 65 -6.84 -1.83 -1.17
CA CYS A 65 -6.86 -0.47 -0.64
C CYS A 65 -7.48 -0.42 0.77
N LYS A 66 -8.58 -1.15 1.01
CA LYS A 66 -9.21 -1.22 2.33
C LYS A 66 -8.29 -1.86 3.37
N PHE A 67 -7.54 -2.88 2.99
CA PHE A 67 -6.54 -3.49 3.85
C PHE A 67 -5.47 -2.48 4.26
N ILE A 68 -4.87 -1.78 3.30
CA ILE A 68 -3.86 -0.73 3.58
C ILE A 68 -4.41 0.34 4.53
N TYR A 69 -5.64 0.81 4.28
CA TYR A 69 -6.27 1.78 5.16
C TYR A 69 -6.42 1.29 6.60
N ASN A 70 -6.69 0.00 6.79
CA ASN A 70 -6.81 -0.59 8.12
C ASN A 70 -5.46 -0.76 8.83
N GLU A 71 -4.38 -1.01 8.10
CA GLU A 71 -3.02 -1.09 8.68
C GLU A 71 -2.54 0.24 9.24
N PHE A 72 -3.01 1.35 8.68
CA PHE A 72 -2.66 2.72 9.07
C PHE A 72 -3.60 3.35 10.11
N ARG A 73 -4.70 2.67 10.46
CA ARG A 73 -5.73 3.18 11.37
C ARG A 73 -5.48 2.77 12.81
#